data_AF-A0A2A4YLL8-F1
#
_entry.id   AF-A0A2A4YLL8-F1
#
_cell.length_a   1.000
_cell.length_b   1.000
_cell.length_c   1.000
_cell.angle_alpha   90.00
_cell.angle_beta   90.00
_cell.angle_gamma   90.00
#
_symmetry.space_group_name_H-M   'P 1'
#
loop_
_entity.id
_entity.type
_entity.pdbx_description
1 polymer ?
#
loop_
_entity_poly.entity_id
_entity_poly.type
_entity_poly.pdbx_seq_one_letter_code
_entity_poly.pdbx_strand_id
1 'polypeptide(L)'
;MPISLEKQNLLKKRMKDLKIVPDDLIEKFILGSGKGGQKVNKTNSCVYLKHVPTGIEIKCQKDRSREMNRYFARRDLCERIEERVSNVKSKKKMAIEKIRRQKRKRSKRAKDKMLDEKKKHATTKNLRKPIKSNDN
;
A
#
# COMPACT_ATOMS: atom_id res chain seq x y z
N MET A 1 -6.70 -32.89 10.54
CA MET A 1 -7.72 -32.18 11.34
C MET A 1 -8.50 -31.25 10.42
N PRO A 2 -9.83 -31.35 10.39
CA PRO A 2 -10.64 -30.35 9.70
C PRO A 2 -10.51 -28.98 10.38
N ILE A 3 -10.75 -27.92 9.62
CA ILE A 3 -10.73 -26.55 10.14
C ILE A 3 -11.96 -26.38 11.05
N SER A 4 -11.75 -25.88 12.26
CA SER A 4 -12.84 -25.53 13.19
C SER A 4 -13.89 -24.65 12.49
N LEU A 5 -15.17 -24.93 12.76
CA LEU A 5 -16.30 -24.20 12.20
C LEU A 5 -16.21 -22.69 12.49
N GLU A 6 -15.72 -22.33 13.67
CA GLU A 6 -15.51 -20.93 14.07
C GLU A 6 -14.57 -20.18 13.12
N LYS A 7 -13.45 -20.82 12.75
CA LYS A 7 -12.47 -20.22 11.83
C LYS A 7 -13.06 -20.04 10.43
N GLN A 8 -13.89 -20.98 9.98
CA GLN A 8 -14.59 -20.86 8.70
C GLN A 8 -15.60 -19.72 8.71
N ASN A 9 -16.37 -19.57 9.80
CA ASN A 9 -17.35 -18.50 9.96
C ASN A 9 -16.69 -17.13 10.03
N LEU A 10 -15.59 -17.01 10.78
CA LEU A 10 -14.80 -15.78 10.84
C LEU A 10 -14.29 -15.37 9.45
N LEU A 11 -13.78 -16.32 8.68
CA LEU A 11 -13.32 -16.06 7.32
C LEU A 11 -14.47 -15.61 6.41
N LYS A 12 -15.62 -16.28 6.47
CA LYS A 12 -16.83 -15.87 5.72
C LYS A 12 -17.26 -14.45 6.07
N LYS A 13 -17.27 -14.11 7.37
CA LYS A 13 -17.59 -12.75 7.85
C LYS A 13 -16.61 -11.72 7.27
N ARG A 14 -15.31 -12.00 7.36
CA ARG A 14 -14.26 -11.13 6.80
C ARG A 14 -14.39 -10.93 5.29
N MET A 15 -14.70 -11.98 4.54
CA MET A 15 -14.97 -11.89 3.10
C MET A 15 -16.18 -11.00 2.81
N LYS A 16 -17.25 -11.11 3.61
CA LYS A 16 -18.44 -10.26 3.49
C LYS A 16 -18.13 -8.79 3.78
N ASP A 17 -17.34 -8.51 4.82
CA ASP A 17 -16.92 -7.14 5.17
C ASP A 17 -16.08 -6.49 4.06
N LEU A 18 -15.27 -7.28 3.35
CA LEU A 18 -14.50 -6.86 2.18
C LEU A 18 -15.29 -6.88 0.86
N LYS A 19 -16.60 -7.17 0.91
CA LYS A 19 -17.48 -7.29 -0.25
C LYS A 19 -16.98 -8.29 -1.31
N ILE A 20 -16.33 -9.36 -0.87
CA ILE A 20 -15.88 -10.45 -1.73
C ILE A 20 -17.06 -11.42 -1.89
N VAL A 21 -17.64 -11.46 -3.09
CA VAL A 21 -18.72 -12.39 -3.43
C VAL A 21 -18.09 -13.71 -3.93
N PRO A 22 -18.61 -14.88 -3.55
CA PRO A 22 -18.09 -16.16 -4.02
C PRO A 22 -18.17 -16.31 -5.55
N ASP A 23 -19.15 -15.67 -6.20
CA ASP A 23 -19.36 -15.75 -7.66
C ASP A 23 -18.24 -15.03 -8.44
N ASP A 24 -17.58 -14.05 -7.82
CA ASP A 24 -16.44 -13.33 -8.40
C ASP A 24 -15.10 -14.10 -8.27
N LEU A 25 -15.13 -15.28 -7.65
CA LEU A 25 -13.94 -16.10 -7.39
C LEU A 25 -13.87 -17.26 -8.38
N ILE A 26 -12.82 -17.24 -9.19
CA ILE A 26 -12.43 -18.39 -10.01
C ILE A 26 -11.50 -19.26 -9.17
N GLU A 27 -12.02 -20.40 -8.71
CA GLU A 27 -11.28 -21.40 -7.94
C GLU A 27 -10.94 -22.60 -8.85
N LYS A 28 -9.67 -22.99 -8.90
CA LYS A 28 -9.18 -24.16 -9.66
C LYS A 28 -8.22 -24.97 -8.80
N PHE A 29 -8.32 -26.29 -8.88
CA PHE A 29 -7.34 -27.19 -8.26
C PHE A 29 -6.30 -27.57 -9.30
N ILE A 30 -5.03 -27.33 -8.99
CA ILE A 30 -3.89 -27.56 -9.88
C ILE A 30 -2.92 -28.54 -9.24
N LEU A 31 -2.05 -29.12 -10.06
CA LEU A 31 -0.91 -29.89 -9.59
C LEU A 31 0.06 -28.96 -8.84
N GLY A 32 0.64 -29.47 -7.76
CA GLY A 32 1.67 -28.75 -7.03
C GLY A 32 2.92 -28.59 -7.88
N SER A 33 3.63 -27.48 -7.72
CA SER A 33 4.90 -27.23 -8.40
C SER A 33 6.07 -27.34 -7.43
N GLY A 34 7.14 -28.04 -7.82
CA GLY A 34 8.40 -28.06 -7.06
C GLY A 34 9.02 -29.45 -6.88
N LYS A 35 10.11 -29.51 -6.11
CA LYS A 35 10.79 -30.76 -5.72
C LYS A 35 9.95 -31.51 -4.69
N GLY A 36 8.85 -32.10 -5.13
CA GLY A 36 7.97 -32.93 -4.32
C GLY A 36 8.13 -34.42 -4.62
N GLY A 37 7.66 -35.27 -3.71
CA GLY A 37 7.51 -36.70 -3.98
C GLY A 37 6.36 -36.99 -4.96
N GLN A 38 6.19 -38.26 -5.30
CA GLN A 38 5.15 -38.75 -6.23
C GLN A 38 3.74 -38.20 -5.91
N LYS A 39 3.42 -38.02 -4.63
CA LYS A 39 2.13 -37.51 -4.17
C LYS A 39 1.83 -36.08 -4.61
N VAL A 40 2.83 -35.19 -4.63
CA VAL A 40 2.66 -33.78 -5.04
C VAL A 40 2.37 -33.69 -6.54
N ASN A 41 2.99 -34.56 -7.33
CA ASN A 41 2.87 -34.58 -8.78
C ASN A 41 1.61 -35.30 -9.29
N LYS A 42 0.95 -36.11 -8.44
CA LYS A 42 -0.27 -36.85 -8.82
C LYS A 42 -1.55 -36.27 -8.23
N THR A 43 -1.47 -35.59 -7.09
CA THR A 43 -2.65 -35.08 -6.39
C THR A 43 -2.82 -33.58 -6.64
N ASN A 44 -3.99 -33.19 -7.16
CA ASN A 44 -4.40 -31.79 -7.34
C ASN A 44 -4.74 -31.12 -6.00
N SER A 45 -3.76 -31.00 -5.11
CA SER A 45 -3.94 -30.40 -3.78
C SER A 45 -3.71 -28.88 -3.77
N CYS A 46 -3.00 -28.34 -4.76
CA CYS A 46 -2.72 -26.91 -4.86
C CYS A 46 -3.96 -26.16 -5.32
N VAL A 47 -4.27 -25.04 -4.68
CA VAL A 47 -5.43 -24.20 -5.00
C VAL A 47 -4.96 -22.95 -5.72
N TYR A 48 -5.47 -22.75 -6.92
CA TYR A 48 -5.43 -21.48 -7.63
C TYR A 48 -6.74 -20.74 -7.39
N LEU A 49 -6.64 -19.50 -6.90
CA LEU A 49 -7.77 -18.63 -6.63
C LEU A 49 -7.53 -17.29 -7.31
N LYS A 50 -8.47 -16.86 -8.14
CA LYS A 50 -8.46 -15.56 -8.81
C LYS A 50 -9.72 -14.79 -8.47
N HIS A 51 -9.55 -13.57 -7.98
CA HIS A 51 -10.66 -12.65 -7.78
C HIS A 51 -10.76 -11.73 -9.00
N VAL A 52 -11.82 -11.91 -9.78
CA VAL A 52 -12.04 -11.22 -11.06
C VAL A 52 -12.01 -9.70 -10.92
N PRO A 53 -12.76 -9.06 -9.99
CA PRO A 53 -12.87 -7.60 -9.98
C PRO A 53 -11.59 -6.90 -9.48
N THR A 54 -10.78 -7.53 -8.63
CA THR A 54 -9.49 -6.94 -8.20
C THR A 54 -8.30 -7.38 -9.06
N GLY A 55 -8.48 -8.42 -9.89
CA GLY A 55 -7.43 -9.06 -10.69
C GLY A 55 -6.35 -9.75 -9.85
N ILE A 56 -6.60 -10.02 -8.56
CA ILE A 56 -5.61 -10.65 -7.68
C ILE A 56 -5.66 -12.17 -7.88
N GLU A 57 -4.50 -12.74 -8.18
CA GLU A 57 -4.31 -14.17 -8.38
C GLU A 57 -3.43 -14.76 -7.28
N ILE A 58 -3.82 -15.91 -6.76
CA ILE A 58 -3.19 -16.57 -5.64
C ILE A 58 -3.05 -18.05 -5.93
N LYS A 59 -1.83 -18.57 -5.77
CA LYS A 59 -1.55 -20.01 -5.71
C LYS A 59 -1.20 -20.37 -4.28
N CYS A 60 -1.86 -21.38 -3.72
CA CYS A 60 -1.64 -21.82 -2.34
C CYS A 60 -1.41 -23.34 -2.29
N GLN A 61 -0.22 -23.71 -1.81
CA GLN A 61 0.19 -25.08 -1.54
C GLN A 61 0.90 -25.10 -0.17
N LYS A 62 0.11 -25.14 0.91
CA LYS A 62 0.62 -25.13 2.30
C LYS A 62 0.51 -26.50 2.96
N ASP A 63 -0.58 -27.20 2.70
CA ASP A 63 -0.90 -28.49 3.30
C ASP A 63 -1.12 -29.55 2.19
N ARG A 64 -1.14 -30.82 2.58
CA ARG A 64 -1.52 -31.94 1.71
C ARG A 64 -3.03 -31.97 1.40
N SER A 65 -3.87 -31.36 2.24
CA SER A 65 -5.32 -31.29 2.04
C SER A 65 -5.73 -30.08 1.18
N ARG A 66 -6.58 -30.34 0.17
CA ARG A 66 -7.14 -29.29 -0.69
C ARG A 66 -8.05 -28.32 0.07
N GLU A 67 -8.87 -28.79 1.02
CA GLU A 67 -9.75 -27.93 1.82
C GLU A 67 -8.95 -26.96 2.71
N MET A 68 -7.84 -27.43 3.29
CA MET A 68 -6.91 -26.58 4.03
C MET A 68 -6.32 -25.49 3.12
N ASN A 69 -5.84 -25.89 1.94
CA ASN A 69 -5.27 -24.96 0.97
C ASN A 69 -6.32 -23.95 0.46
N ARG A 70 -7.58 -24.35 0.32
CA ARG A 70 -8.69 -23.46 -0.05
C ARG A 70 -8.93 -22.39 1.01
N TYR A 71 -8.95 -22.78 2.28
CA TYR A 71 -9.08 -21.83 3.39
C TYR A 71 -7.91 -20.84 3.42
N PHE A 72 -6.68 -21.33 3.29
CA PHE A 72 -5.51 -20.46 3.27
C PHE A 72 -5.50 -19.52 2.05
N ALA A 73 -5.87 -20.00 0.86
CA ALA A 73 -5.97 -19.16 -0.34
C ALA A 73 -6.96 -18.01 -0.14
N ARG A 74 -8.13 -18.28 0.44
CA ARG A 74 -9.15 -17.25 0.73
C ARG A 74 -8.70 -16.27 1.82
N ARG A 75 -8.03 -16.76 2.86
CA ARG A 75 -7.46 -15.90 3.90
C ARG A 75 -6.40 -14.95 3.33
N ASP A 76 -5.48 -15.51 2.54
CA ASP A 76 -4.41 -14.73 1.90
C ASP A 76 -4.98 -13.76 0.84
N LEU A 77 -6.15 -14.06 0.25
CA LEU A 77 -6.88 -13.13 -0.62
C LEU A 77 -7.40 -11.91 0.15
N CYS A 78 -8.03 -12.14 1.30
CA CYS A 78 -8.55 -11.06 2.15
C CYS A 78 -7.42 -10.11 2.57
N GLU A 79 -6.29 -10.67 3.01
CA GLU A 79 -5.11 -9.91 3.44
C GLU A 79 -4.56 -9.03 2.31
N ARG A 80 -4.36 -9.58 1.10
CA ARG A 80 -3.90 -8.79 -0.06
C ARG A 80 -4.86 -7.67 -0.45
N ILE A 81 -6.17 -7.88 -0.33
CA ILE A 81 -7.18 -6.85 -0.62
C ILE A 81 -7.10 -5.74 0.42
N GLU A 82 -7.01 -6.08 1.70
CA GLU A 82 -6.88 -5.12 2.80
C GLU A 82 -5.61 -4.28 2.67
N GLU A 83 -4.47 -4.91 2.37
CA GLU A 83 -3.21 -4.22 2.12
C GLU A 83 -3.34 -3.23 0.96
N ARG A 84 -3.97 -3.64 -0.15
CA ARG A 84 -4.18 -2.77 -1.31
C ARG A 84 -5.05 -1.57 -0.94
N VAL A 85 -6.14 -1.78 -0.20
CA VAL A 85 -7.02 -0.70 0.27
C VAL A 85 -6.29 0.25 1.23
N SER A 86 -5.53 -0.29 2.18
CA SER A 86 -4.75 0.48 3.15
C SER A 86 -3.67 1.32 2.47
N ASN A 87 -2.91 0.72 1.55
CA ASN A 87 -1.88 1.41 0.78
C ASN A 87 -2.44 2.57 -0.05
N VAL A 88 -3.61 2.39 -0.67
CA VAL A 88 -4.29 3.48 -1.39
C VAL A 88 -4.69 4.61 -0.44
N LYS A 89 -5.25 4.30 0.74
CA LYS A 89 -5.59 5.31 1.76
C LYS A 89 -4.36 6.06 2.24
N SER A 90 -3.25 5.35 2.50
CA SER A 90 -1.98 5.95 2.92
C SER A 90 -1.42 6.90 1.86
N LYS A 91 -1.32 6.45 0.61
CA LYS A 91 -0.84 7.29 -0.51
C LYS A 91 -1.70 8.54 -0.71
N LYS A 92 -3.03 8.42 -0.62
CA LYS A 92 -3.94 9.57 -0.68
C LYS A 92 -3.68 10.56 0.45
N LYS A 93 -3.53 10.08 1.70
CA LYS A 93 -3.19 10.93 2.85
C LYS A 93 -1.86 11.66 2.64
N MET A 94 -0.83 10.95 2.17
CA MET A 94 0.48 11.55 1.90
C MET A 94 0.40 12.62 0.80
N ALA A 95 -0.37 12.40 -0.27
CA ALA A 95 -0.56 13.40 -1.32
C ALA A 95 -1.28 14.66 -0.80
N ILE A 96 -2.33 14.49 0.00
CA ILE A 96 -3.05 15.60 0.64
C ILE A 96 -2.11 16.40 1.55
N GLU A 97 -1.33 15.72 2.39
CA GLU A 97 -0.38 16.38 3.29
C GLU A 97 0.75 17.11 2.52
N LYS A 98 1.21 16.54 1.41
CA LYS A 98 2.17 17.21 0.51
C LYS A 98 1.60 18.51 -0.04
N ILE A 99 0.36 18.50 -0.54
CA ILE A 99 -0.33 19.71 -1.03
C ILE A 99 -0.50 20.72 0.09
N ARG A 100 -0.92 20.27 1.28
CA ARG A 100 -1.07 21.12 2.47
C ARG A 100 0.26 21.78 2.85
N ARG A 101 1.36 21.03 2.82
CA ARG A 101 2.71 21.52 3.09
C ARG A 101 3.17 22.54 2.05
N GLN A 102 2.88 22.31 0.77
CA GLN A 102 3.19 23.26 -0.31
C GLN A 102 2.41 24.57 -0.15
N LYS A 103 1.12 24.50 0.20
CA LYS A 103 0.26 25.67 0.42
C LYS A 103 0.45 26.33 1.79
N ARG A 104 1.30 25.77 2.67
CA ARG A 104 1.50 26.26 4.03
C ARG A 104 2.17 27.63 4.00
N LYS A 105 1.48 28.65 4.51
CA LYS A 105 2.07 29.98 4.69
C LYS A 105 3.26 29.88 5.66
N ARG A 106 4.38 30.54 5.33
CA ARG A 106 5.52 30.69 6.24
C ARG A 106 5.05 31.35 7.53
N SER A 107 5.60 30.90 8.66
CA SER A 107 5.32 31.53 9.96
C SER A 107 5.73 33.00 9.96
N LYS A 108 5.05 33.82 10.75
CA LYS A 108 5.35 35.25 10.89
C LYS A 108 6.83 35.47 11.22
N ARG A 109 7.34 34.77 12.24
CA ARG A 109 8.75 34.78 12.63
C ARG A 109 9.73 34.46 11.48
N ALA A 110 9.40 33.47 10.63
CA ALA A 110 10.26 33.13 9.49
C ALA A 110 10.24 34.19 8.38
N LYS A 111 9.10 34.86 8.19
CA LYS A 111 9.01 36.01 7.28
C LYS A 111 9.78 37.20 7.81
N ASP A 112 9.65 37.52 9.09
CA ASP A 112 10.31 38.65 9.74
C ASP A 112 11.84 38.48 9.68
N LYS A 113 12.35 37.29 10.03
CA LYS A 113 13.78 36.97 9.90
C LYS A 113 14.30 37.16 8.48
N MET A 114 13.56 36.69 7.47
CA MET A 114 13.93 36.87 6.06
C MET A 114 13.95 38.35 5.64
N LEU A 115 13.00 39.15 6.12
CA LEU A 115 12.96 40.59 5.84
C LEU A 115 14.16 41.30 6.48
N ASP A 116 14.53 40.94 7.71
CA ASP A 116 15.68 41.52 8.41
C ASP A 116 17.00 41.17 7.71
N GLU A 117 17.16 39.92 7.27
CA GLU A 117 18.33 39.49 6.48
C GLU A 117 18.43 40.28 5.16
N LYS A 118 17.30 40.48 4.46
CA LYS A 118 17.27 41.33 3.24
C LYS A 118 17.67 42.77 3.53
N LYS A 119 17.18 43.37 4.62
CA LYS A 119 17.55 44.74 5.02
C LYS A 119 19.04 44.85 5.28
N LYS A 120 19.62 43.93 6.07
CA LYS A 120 21.07 43.88 6.33
C LYS A 120 21.88 43.76 5.05
N HIS A 121 21.46 42.91 4.12
CA HIS A 121 22.18 42.77 2.85
C HIS A 121 22.11 44.05 2.00
N ALA A 122 20.98 44.77 2.02
CA ALA A 122 20.83 46.01 1.30
C ALA A 122 21.73 47.12 1.87
N THR A 123 21.82 47.23 3.21
CA THR A 123 22.74 48.18 3.85
C THR A 123 24.19 47.88 3.48
N THR A 124 24.61 46.60 3.55
CA THR A 124 25.95 46.19 3.13
C THR A 124 26.23 46.50 1.66
N LYS A 125 25.26 46.30 0.74
CA LYS A 125 25.44 46.65 -0.68
C LYS A 125 25.57 48.14 -0.92
N ASN A 126 24.78 48.97 -0.24
CA ASN A 126 24.87 50.42 -0.37
C ASN A 126 26.23 50.94 0.12
N LEU A 127 26.74 50.42 1.23
CA LEU A 127 28.07 50.76 1.73
C LEU A 127 29.20 50.36 0.77
N ARG A 128 28.98 49.34 -0.05
CA ARG A 128 29.94 48.87 -1.07
C ARG A 128 29.79 49.57 -2.42
N LYS A 129 28.81 50.47 -2.60
CA LYS A 129 28.70 51.20 -3.85
C LYS A 129 29.91 52.12 -4.01
N PRO A 130 30.51 52.19 -5.21
CA PRO A 130 31.56 53.15 -5.47
C PRO A 130 31.01 54.56 -5.22
N ILE A 131 31.80 55.36 -4.52
CA ILE A 131 31.51 56.78 -4.31
C ILE A 131 31.55 57.41 -5.71
N LYS A 132 30.46 58.06 -6.13
CA LYS A 132 30.50 58.87 -7.34
C LYS A 132 31.39 60.08 -7.03
N SER A 133 32.54 60.18 -7.69
CA SER A 133 33.26 61.43 -7.79
C SER A 133 32.35 62.40 -8.53
N ASN A 134 31.82 63.40 -7.82
CA ASN A 134 31.34 64.60 -8.51
C ASN A 134 32.60 65.40 -8.83
N ASP A 135 33.03 65.33 -10.08
CA ASP A 135 33.95 66.33 -10.62
C ASP A 135 33.15 67.61 -10.92
N ASN A 136 33.65 68.72 -10.36
CA ASN A 136 33.24 70.12 -10.44
C ASN A 136 32.14 70.61 -9.47
#